data_AF-A0A699WQ86-F1
#
_entry.id   AF-A0A699WQ86-F1
#
_cell.length_a   1.000
_cell.length_b   1.000
_cell.length_c   1.000
_cell.angle_alpha   90.00
_cell.angle_beta   90.00
_cell.angle_gamma   90.00
#
_symmetry.space_group_name_H-M   'P 1'
#
loop_
_entity.id
_entity.type
_entity.pdbx_description
1 polymer ?
#
loop_
_entity_poly.entity_id
_entity_poly.type
_entity_poly.pdbx_seq_one_letter_code
_entity_poly.pdbx_strand_id
1 'polypeptide(L)'
;PPQVIYVDPMFPHREKTALVKKEMRLFRPLVGDDMDAPALLEAALALATHRVVVKRPRKAPCIEGVKPSYALDGKSSRYDIYPKKALKP
;
A
#
# COMPACT_ATOMS: atom_id res chain seq x y z
N PRO A 1 16.60 -4.59 -12.46
CA PRO A 1 15.28 -4.44 -11.80
C PRO A 1 15.41 -3.83 -10.38
N PRO A 2 14.42 -3.07 -9.91
CA PRO A 2 14.47 -2.42 -8.60
C PRO A 2 14.57 -3.43 -7.45
N GLN A 3 15.27 -3.05 -6.39
CA GLN A 3 15.37 -3.87 -5.19
C GLN A 3 14.08 -3.81 -4.39
N VAL A 4 13.60 -2.59 -4.16
CA VAL A 4 12.39 -2.31 -3.41
C VAL A 4 11.39 -1.60 -4.31
N ILE A 5 10.14 -2.06 -4.29
CA ILE A 5 9.03 -1.33 -4.89
C ILE A 5 8.09 -0.90 -3.76
N TYR A 6 7.73 0.38 -3.75
CA TYR A 6 6.81 0.96 -2.80
C TYR A 6 5.48 1.26 -3.48
N VAL A 7 4.38 0.86 -2.85
CA VAL A 7 3.02 0.88 -3.41
C VAL A 7 2.09 1.54 -2.41
N ASP A 8 1.41 2.63 -2.81
CA ASP A 8 0.44 3.37 -1.98
C ASP A 8 -0.80 3.71 -2.81
N PRO A 9 -1.61 2.70 -3.18
CA PRO A 9 -2.82 2.91 -3.97
C PRO A 9 -3.87 3.62 -3.11
N MET A 10 -4.65 4.48 -3.75
CA MET A 10 -5.75 5.19 -3.13
C MET A 10 -6.82 4.20 -2.67
N PHE A 11 -6.89 3.99 -1.35
CA PHE A 11 -7.80 3.03 -0.74
C PHE A 11 -9.21 3.62 -0.53
N PRO A 12 -10.30 2.84 -0.74
CA PRO A 12 -11.69 3.27 -0.50
C PRO A 12 -11.92 3.94 0.85
N HIS A 13 -12.72 5.00 0.86
CA HIS A 13 -12.90 5.75 2.10
C HIS A 13 -13.72 4.91 3.08
N ARG A 14 -13.35 4.99 4.36
CA ARG A 14 -14.25 4.58 5.43
C ARG A 14 -14.89 5.82 6.01
N GLU A 15 -16.12 5.67 6.47
CA GLU A 15 -16.85 6.69 7.20
C GLU A 15 -16.04 7.11 8.45
N LYS A 16 -15.40 8.26 8.35
CA LYS A 16 -14.86 8.99 9.50
C LYS A 16 -15.42 10.39 9.44
N THR A 17 -15.92 10.85 10.58
CA THR A 17 -16.46 12.20 10.77
C THR A 17 -15.37 13.28 10.74
N ALA A 18 -14.13 12.91 11.03
CA ALA A 18 -12.99 13.84 10.99
C ALA A 18 -12.53 14.11 9.54
N LEU A 19 -12.53 15.38 9.14
CA LEU A 19 -12.06 15.81 7.83
C LEU A 19 -10.57 15.50 7.65
N VAL A 20 -10.23 14.92 6.50
CA VAL A 20 -8.84 14.76 6.06
C VAL A 20 -8.22 16.12 5.69
N LYS A 21 -6.89 16.17 5.60
CA LYS A 21 -6.13 17.37 5.22
C LYS A 21 -6.68 17.99 3.94
N LYS A 22 -6.61 19.32 3.83
CA LYS A 22 -7.20 20.10 2.73
C LYS A 22 -6.72 19.60 1.36
N GLU A 23 -5.45 19.26 1.23
CA GLU A 23 -4.84 18.77 -0.01
C GLU A 23 -5.48 17.46 -0.46
N MET A 24 -5.77 16.54 0.46
CA MET A 24 -6.39 15.25 0.15
C MET A 24 -7.88 15.35 -0.17
N ARG A 25 -8.57 16.37 0.35
CA ARG A 25 -9.96 16.68 -0.05
C ARG A 25 -10.04 17.14 -1.50
N LEU A 26 -9.02 17.85 -1.98
CA LEU A 26 -8.95 18.31 -3.37
C LEU A 26 -8.48 17.20 -4.31
N PHE A 27 -7.46 16.45 -3.90
CA PHE A 27 -6.81 15.45 -4.77
C PHE A 27 -7.72 14.25 -5.06
N ARG A 28 -8.44 13.77 -4.04
CA ARG A 28 -9.13 12.49 -4.13
C ARG A 28 -10.33 12.43 -5.08
N PRO A 29 -11.22 13.45 -5.14
CA PRO A 29 -12.29 13.47 -6.14
C PRO A 29 -11.78 13.43 -7.59
N LEU A 30 -10.53 13.86 -7.82
CA LEU A 30 -9.91 13.85 -9.15
C LEU A 30 -9.30 12.49 -9.50
N VAL A 31 -8.71 11.79 -8.52
CA VAL A 31 -8.02 10.51 -8.74
C VAL A 31 -8.96 9.30 -8.60
N GLY A 32 -9.93 9.38 -7.69
CA GLY A 32 -10.82 8.25 -7.38
C GLY A 32 -10.16 7.19 -6.49
N ASP A 33 -10.77 6.00 -6.46
CA ASP A 33 -10.28 4.84 -5.71
C ASP A 33 -9.66 3.81 -6.66
N ASP A 34 -8.55 3.21 -6.25
CA ASP A 34 -7.82 2.22 -7.06
C ASP A 34 -8.38 0.81 -6.84
N MET A 35 -9.26 0.36 -7.75
CA MET A 35 -9.88 -0.97 -7.70
C MET A 35 -8.96 -2.09 -8.21
N ASP A 36 -7.92 -1.73 -8.96
CA ASP A 36 -6.92 -2.62 -9.56
C ASP A 36 -5.68 -2.83 -8.66
N ALA A 37 -5.75 -2.43 -7.39
CA ALA A 37 -4.68 -2.62 -6.42
C ALA A 37 -4.13 -4.07 -6.33
N PRO A 38 -4.94 -5.15 -6.48
CA PRO A 38 -4.41 -6.52 -6.57
C PRO A 38 -3.48 -6.75 -7.76
N ALA A 39 -3.85 -6.26 -8.94
CA ALA A 39 -3.02 -6.39 -10.15
C ALA A 39 -1.72 -5.58 -10.03
N LEU A 40 -1.78 -4.39 -9.42
CA LEU A 40 -0.60 -3.59 -9.11
C LEU A 40 0.37 -4.32 -8.17
N LEU A 41 -0.16 -4.98 -7.14
CA LEU A 41 0.65 -5.77 -6.21
C LEU A 41 1.33 -6.95 -6.92
N GLU A 42 0.60 -7.68 -7.77
CA GLU A 42 1.15 -8.80 -8.53
C GLU A 42 2.30 -8.34 -9.45
N ALA A 43 2.09 -7.26 -10.21
CA ALA A 43 3.12 -6.68 -11.07
C ALA A 43 4.36 -6.22 -10.26
N ALA A 44 4.15 -5.59 -9.10
CA ALA A 44 5.23 -5.19 -8.21
C ALA A 44 6.01 -6.40 -7.68
N LEU A 45 5.33 -7.47 -7.29
CA LEU A 45 5.96 -8.70 -6.80
C LEU A 45 6.77 -9.40 -7.88
N ALA A 46 6.31 -9.37 -9.13
CA ALA A 46 7.05 -9.92 -10.27
C ALA A 46 8.35 -9.14 -10.54
N LEU A 47 8.29 -7.80 -10.48
CA LEU A 47 9.43 -6.93 -10.83
C LEU A 47 10.46 -6.76 -9.70
N ALA A 48 10.02 -6.67 -8.45
CA ALA A 48 10.91 -6.40 -7.32
C ALA A 48 11.88 -7.57 -7.09
N THR A 49 13.16 -7.27 -6.88
CA THR A 49 14.16 -8.31 -6.60
C THR A 49 14.28 -8.66 -5.12
N HIS A 50 13.99 -7.72 -4.21
CA HIS A 50 14.20 -7.90 -2.78
C HIS A 50 12.92 -7.82 -1.95
N ARG A 51 12.09 -6.79 -2.12
CA ARG A 51 10.81 -6.70 -1.41
C ARG A 51 9.83 -5.73 -2.05
N VAL A 52 8.55 -5.95 -1.81
CA VAL A 52 7.49 -4.97 -2.04
C VAL A 52 6.99 -4.45 -0.70
N VAL A 53 6.75 -3.14 -0.63
CA VAL A 53 6.22 -2.46 0.55
C VAL A 53 4.92 -1.80 0.16
N VAL A 54 3.82 -2.15 0.82
CA VAL A 54 2.50 -1.56 0.55
C VAL A 54 2.09 -0.72 1.75
N LYS A 55 1.84 0.57 1.55
CA LYS A 55 1.28 1.42 2.60
C LYS A 55 -0.24 1.24 2.65
N ARG A 56 -0.77 1.10 3.87
CA ARG A 56 -2.19 0.92 4.13
C ARG A 56 -2.63 1.74 5.35
N PRO A 57 -3.89 2.17 5.43
CA PRO A 57 -4.46 2.59 6.70
C PRO A 57 -4.38 1.44 7.72
N ARG A 58 -4.02 1.74 8.97
CA ARG A 58 -3.74 0.71 10.01
C ARG A 58 -4.84 -0.36 10.12
N LYS A 59 -6.11 0.02 9.99
CA LYS A 59 -7.29 -0.87 10.12
C LYS A 59 -7.85 -1.39 8.79
N ALA A 60 -7.28 -1.03 7.65
CA ALA A 60 -7.76 -1.49 6.34
C ALA A 60 -7.49 -3.00 6.17
N PRO A 61 -8.29 -3.76 5.39
CA PRO A 61 -7.87 -5.11 5.02
C PRO A 61 -6.56 -5.06 4.23
N CYS A 62 -5.85 -6.19 4.11
CA CYS A 62 -4.75 -6.31 3.15
C CYS A 62 -5.30 -6.19 1.72
N ILE A 63 -4.43 -5.94 0.74
CA ILE A 63 -4.80 -6.12 -0.68
C ILE A 63 -5.12 -7.60 -0.87
N GLU A 64 -6.13 -7.90 -1.70
CA GLU A 64 -6.49 -9.28 -2.02
C GLU A 64 -5.33 -10.01 -2.72
N GLY A 65 -5.28 -11.34 -2.53
CA GLY A 65 -4.22 -12.18 -3.05
C GLY A 65 -3.18 -12.57 -1.99
N VAL A 66 -1.90 -12.38 -2.33
CA VAL A 66 -0.79 -12.81 -1.48
C VAL A 66 -0.83 -12.05 -0.15
N LYS A 67 -0.72 -12.77 0.97
CA LYS A 67 -0.64 -12.15 2.30
C LYS A 67 0.78 -11.62 2.54
N PRO A 68 0.93 -10.43 3.16
CA PRO A 68 2.25 -9.96 3.56
C PRO A 68 2.85 -10.90 4.60
N SER A 69 4.18 -11.08 4.57
CA SER A 69 4.86 -11.92 5.56
C SER A 69 4.83 -11.28 6.94
N TYR A 70 4.89 -9.96 6.99
CA TYR A 70 4.72 -9.18 8.22
C TYR A 70 4.27 -7.76 7.88
N ALA A 71 3.76 -7.04 8.88
CA ALA A 71 3.40 -5.64 8.77
C ALA A 71 4.16 -4.81 9.81
N LEU A 72 4.49 -3.57 9.45
CA LEU A 72 5.01 -2.57 10.38
C LEU A 72 3.90 -1.58 10.71
N ASP A 73 3.38 -1.65 11.93
CA ASP A 73 2.31 -0.77 12.40
C ASP A 73 2.86 0.58 12.84
N GLY A 74 2.34 1.65 12.22
CA GLY A 74 2.48 3.02 12.69
C GLY A 74 1.23 3.50 13.43
N LYS A 75 1.18 4.79 13.75
CA LYS A 75 0.04 5.39 14.48
C LYS A 75 -1.26 5.34 13.67
N SER A 76 -1.23 5.84 12.44
CA SER A 76 -2.39 5.95 11.54
C SER A 76 -2.33 5.02 10.33
N SER A 77 -1.13 4.61 9.95
CA SER A 77 -0.85 3.79 8.77
C SER A 77 -0.05 2.56 9.19
N ARG A 78 -0.08 1.51 8.37
CA ARG A 78 0.80 0.35 8.46
C ARG A 78 1.49 0.12 7.12
N TYR A 79 2.61 -0.58 7.14
CA TYR A 79 3.33 -1.01 5.95
C TYR A 79 3.33 -2.54 5.88
N ASP A 80 2.63 -3.08 4.89
CA ASP A 80 2.59 -4.51 4.60
C ASP A 80 3.85 -4.88 3.79
N ILE A 81 4.66 -5.81 4.30
CA ILE A 81 5.97 -6.15 3.74
C ILE A 81 5.95 -7.54 3.09
N TYR A 82 6.40 -7.59 1.84
CA TYR A 82 6.53 -8.80 1.03
C TYR A 82 8.01 -9.05 0.69
N PRO A 83 8.77 -9.69 1.58
CA PRO A 83 10.19 -9.99 1.37
C PRO A 83 10.39 -11.14 0.36
N LYS A 84 11.40 -11.00 -0.49
CA LYS A 84 11.90 -12.02 -1.45
C LYS A 84 13.36 -12.37 -1.16
N LYS A 85 14.21 -11.37 -0.88
CA LYS A 85 15.64 -11.52 -0.59
C LYS A 85 16.10 -10.52 0.46
N ALA A 86 17.15 -10.87 1.20
CA ALA A 86 17.82 -9.95 2.11
C ALA A 86 18.52 -8.83 1.33
N LEU A 87 18.31 -7.57 1.74
CA LEU A 87 19.12 -6.45 1.24
C LEU A 87 20.48 -6.53 1.90
N LYS A 88 21.52 -6.72 1.08
CA LYS A 88 22.91 -6.58 1.52
C LYS A 88 23.35 -5.13 1.26
N PRO A 89 24.17 -4.54 2.16
CA PRO A 89 24.74 -3.21 1.93
C PRO A 89 25.63 -3.17 0.69
#